data_AF-A0A3B0XTY7-F1
#
_entry.id   AF-A0A3B0XTY7-F1
#
_cell.length_a   1.000
_cell.length_b   1.000
_cell.length_c   1.000
_cell.angle_alpha   90.00
_cell.angle_beta   90.00
_cell.angle_gamma   90.00
#
_symmetry.space_group_name_H-M   'P 1'
#
loop_
_entity.id
_entity.type
_entity.pdbx_description
1 polymer ?
#
loop_
_entity_poly.entity_id
_entity_poly.type
_entity_poly.pdbx_seq_one_letter_code
_entity_poly.pdbx_strand_id
1 'polypeptide(L)'
;FSQADHKPLSLGKIEMDVHQAERQQSGFHAVYDCTDRQLHLAANYKLGVLVIETFTSFKIERDRHGYIERDFFRPQPAKKTLSLTESALQKNFLVDLTPYAGIWVNSNKNEQSLLGFELTANGKNWQLQPSMVEREYAPVSVTAYLDNMGYLAFKACVELTHRQLTFAANTQKALVVMTTFIRFLPGSVHGPDKNQVYREIFLRDSKCNMNFN
;
A
#
# COMPACT_ATOMS: atom_id res chain seq x y z
N PHE A 1 -35.99 -9.98 -6.54
CA PHE A 1 -34.69 -10.07 -5.86
C PHE A 1 -34.65 -8.97 -4.80
N SER A 2 -34.67 -9.32 -3.52
CA SER A 2 -34.69 -8.37 -2.41
C SER A 2 -33.35 -7.66 -2.28
N GLN A 3 -33.37 -6.35 -2.03
CA GLN A 3 -32.19 -5.61 -1.57
C GLN A 3 -31.69 -6.23 -0.26
N ALA A 4 -30.51 -6.86 -0.31
CA ALA A 4 -29.85 -7.34 0.89
C ALA A 4 -29.11 -6.15 1.52
N ASP A 5 -29.46 -5.82 2.76
CA ASP A 5 -28.74 -4.86 3.60
C ASP A 5 -27.27 -5.29 3.74
N HIS A 6 -26.37 -4.57 3.08
CA HIS A 6 -24.93 -4.78 3.20
C HIS A 6 -24.41 -4.12 4.48
N LYS A 7 -24.39 -4.88 5.59
CA LYS A 7 -23.61 -4.48 6.76
C LYS A 7 -22.10 -4.54 6.41
N PRO A 8 -21.30 -3.52 6.76
CA PRO A 8 -19.84 -3.57 6.63
C PRO A 8 -19.30 -4.81 7.36
N LEU A 9 -18.39 -5.54 6.72
CA LEU A 9 -17.70 -6.65 7.39
C LEU A 9 -16.80 -6.04 8.49
N SER A 10 -16.99 -6.48 9.73
CA SER A 10 -16.11 -6.12 10.83
C SER A 10 -14.73 -6.68 10.51
N LEU A 11 -13.74 -5.80 10.30
CA LEU A 11 -12.35 -6.19 10.56
C LEU A 11 -12.35 -6.78 11.97
N GLY A 12 -11.72 -7.94 12.17
CA GLY A 12 -11.69 -8.61 13.48
C GLY A 12 -11.22 -7.67 14.60
N LYS A 13 -11.29 -8.13 15.85
CA LYS A 13 -10.94 -7.31 17.00
C LYS A 13 -9.49 -6.80 16.86
N ILE A 14 -9.33 -5.50 16.65
CA ILE A 14 -8.02 -4.84 16.64
C ILE A 14 -7.66 -4.61 18.09
N GLU A 15 -6.70 -5.38 18.60
CA GLU A 15 -6.09 -5.10 19.90
C GLU A 15 -4.86 -4.24 19.64
N MET A 16 -4.91 -3.00 20.15
CA MET A 16 -3.84 -2.02 20.01
C MET A 16 -3.34 -1.67 21.40
N ASP A 17 -2.15 -2.17 21.73
CA ASP A 17 -1.47 -1.80 22.96
C ASP A 17 -0.53 -0.62 22.67
N VAL A 18 -0.86 0.52 23.29
CA VAL A 18 -0.05 1.73 23.22
C VAL A 18 0.86 1.75 24.44
N HIS A 19 2.16 1.60 24.21
CA HIS A 19 3.15 1.72 25.27
C HIS A 19 3.61 3.18 25.38
N GLN A 20 3.28 3.84 26.50
CA GLN A 20 3.91 5.10 26.89
C GLN A 20 5.03 4.80 27.90
N ALA A 21 6.28 4.89 27.47
CA ALA A 21 7.42 4.86 28.38
C ALA A 21 7.84 6.30 28.73
N GLU A 22 8.28 6.51 29.98
CA GLU A 22 8.67 7.80 30.59
C GLU A 22 9.82 8.56 29.87
N ARG A 23 10.30 8.07 28.72
CA ARG A 23 11.20 8.77 27.80
C ARG A 23 10.78 8.52 26.36
N GLN A 24 9.93 9.40 25.81
CA GLN A 24 9.70 9.66 24.36
C GLN A 24 9.72 8.45 23.39
N GLN A 25 9.41 7.25 23.87
CA GLN A 25 9.28 6.06 23.04
C GLN A 25 7.79 5.89 22.79
N SER A 26 7.36 6.35 21.63
CA SER A 26 6.05 6.03 21.09
C SER A 26 6.19 4.79 20.23
N GLY A 27 5.43 3.76 20.56
CA GLY A 27 5.29 2.58 19.73
C GLY A 27 3.85 2.11 19.72
N PHE A 28 3.54 1.25 18.76
CA PHE A 28 2.28 0.53 18.74
C PHE A 28 2.55 -0.92 18.36
N HIS A 29 1.69 -1.80 18.84
CA HIS A 29 1.61 -3.16 18.35
C HIS A 29 0.18 -3.40 17.87
N ALA A 30 0.05 -3.94 16.67
CA ALA A 30 -1.20 -4.33 16.08
C ALA A 30 -1.10 -5.79 15.63
N VAL A 31 -2.11 -6.58 15.98
CA VAL A 31 -2.23 -7.97 15.53
C VAL A 31 -3.37 -8.05 14.54
N TYR A 32 -3.08 -8.55 13.34
CA TYR A 32 -4.08 -8.87 12.33
C TYR A 32 -4.23 -10.38 12.27
N ASP A 33 -5.39 -10.84 12.72
CA ASP A 33 -5.73 -12.24 12.71
C ASP A 33 -6.39 -12.60 11.37
N CYS A 34 -5.64 -13.24 10.47
CA CYS A 34 -6.15 -13.72 9.19
C CYS A 34 -6.56 -15.19 9.30
N THR A 35 -7.25 -15.71 8.28
CA THR A 35 -7.71 -17.11 8.27
C THR A 35 -6.56 -18.12 8.38
N ASP A 36 -5.45 -17.93 7.64
CA ASP A 36 -4.34 -18.89 7.52
C ASP A 36 -3.02 -18.40 8.13
N ARG A 37 -2.97 -17.15 8.59
CA ARG A 37 -1.78 -16.52 9.17
C ARG A 37 -2.17 -15.45 10.18
N GLN A 38 -1.20 -15.06 10.99
CA GLN A 38 -1.31 -13.94 11.92
C GLN A 38 -0.16 -12.98 11.62
N LEU A 39 -0.48 -11.70 11.48
CA LEU A 39 0.49 -10.64 11.24
C LEU A 39 0.60 -9.80 12.51
N HIS A 40 1.81 -9.66 13.02
CA HIS A 40 2.13 -8.76 14.12
C HIS A 40 2.88 -7.58 13.54
N LEU A 41 2.27 -6.41 13.57
CA LEU A 41 2.90 -5.15 13.19
C LEU A 41 3.33 -4.43 14.47
N ALA A 42 4.63 -4.40 14.76
CA ALA A 42 5.18 -3.68 15.89
C ALA A 42 5.98 -2.48 15.38
N ALA A 43 5.58 -1.27 15.77
CA ALA A 43 6.31 -0.06 15.45
C ALA A 43 6.92 0.54 16.72
N ASN A 44 8.16 1.00 16.64
CA ASN A 44 8.84 1.69 17.74
C ASN A 44 9.63 2.88 17.20
N TYR A 45 9.44 4.05 17.82
CA TYR A 45 10.25 5.22 17.56
C TYR A 45 11.36 5.36 18.61
N LYS A 46 12.62 5.16 18.20
CA LYS A 46 13.80 5.28 19.09
C LYS A 46 14.97 5.95 18.37
N LEU A 47 15.67 6.84 19.07
CA LEU A 47 16.86 7.55 18.55
C LEU A 47 16.60 8.31 17.24
N GLY A 48 15.40 8.84 17.04
CA GLY A 48 15.04 9.50 15.78
C GLY A 48 14.98 8.52 14.60
N VAL A 49 14.53 7.28 14.85
CA VAL A 49 14.21 6.31 13.80
C VAL A 49 12.91 5.62 14.21
N LEU A 50 11.89 5.67 13.34
CA LEU A 50 10.75 4.78 13.43
C LEU A 50 11.16 3.45 12.81
N VAL A 51 11.12 2.40 13.59
CA VAL A 51 11.27 1.03 13.12
C VAL A 51 9.87 0.43 13.04
N ILE A 52 9.52 -0.15 11.90
CA ILE A 52 8.32 -0.98 11.77
C ILE A 52 8.79 -2.40 11.53
N GLU A 53 8.40 -3.30 12.41
CA GLU A 53 8.65 -4.72 12.34
C GLU A 53 7.33 -5.42 12.00
N THR A 54 7.34 -6.26 10.98
CA THR A 54 6.22 -7.15 10.64
C THR A 54 6.66 -8.58 10.88
N PHE A 55 5.98 -9.28 11.79
CA PHE A 55 6.15 -10.71 11.97
C PHE A 55 4.94 -11.44 11.41
N THR A 56 5.19 -12.39 10.51
CA THR A 56 4.16 -13.25 9.92
C THR A 56 4.32 -14.65 10.46
N SER A 57 3.28 -15.18 11.10
CA SER A 57 3.17 -16.60 11.50
C SER A 57 2.04 -17.27 10.73
N PHE A 58 2.16 -18.57 10.44
CA PHE A 58 1.13 -19.33 9.71
C PHE A 58 0.37 -20.23 10.69
N LYS A 59 -0.96 -20.20 10.66
CA LYS A 59 -1.82 -20.99 11.56
C LYS A 59 -1.93 -22.45 11.15
N ILE A 60 -1.72 -22.73 9.87
CA ILE A 60 -1.79 -24.06 9.29
C ILE A 60 -0.35 -24.53 9.03
N GLU A 61 0.04 -25.62 9.67
CA GLU A 61 1.33 -26.31 9.51
C GLU A 61 1.49 -26.84 8.07
N ARG A 62 1.82 -25.95 7.13
CA ARG A 62 2.22 -26.31 5.77
C ARG A 62 3.67 -25.92 5.58
N ASP A 63 4.62 -26.56 6.26
CA ASP A 63 6.08 -26.39 6.09
C ASP A 63 6.59 -24.94 5.91
N ARG A 64 5.82 -23.96 6.39
CA ARG A 64 6.06 -22.54 6.16
C ARG A 64 6.52 -21.95 7.48
N HIS A 65 7.78 -21.57 7.51
CA HIS A 65 8.34 -20.85 8.63
C HIS A 65 7.79 -19.42 8.65
N GLY A 66 7.52 -18.91 9.85
CA GLY A 66 7.27 -17.49 10.00
C GLY A 66 8.47 -16.67 9.57
N TYR A 67 8.23 -15.43 9.16
CA TYR A 67 9.28 -14.52 8.74
C TYR A 67 9.08 -13.13 9.36
N ILE A 68 10.19 -12.40 9.47
CA ILE A 68 10.25 -11.05 10.03
C ILE A 68 10.77 -10.11 8.95
N GLU A 69 10.09 -8.99 8.78
CA GLU A 69 10.53 -7.86 7.97
C GLU A 69 10.70 -6.63 8.85
N ARG A 70 11.70 -5.80 8.55
CA ARG A 70 11.96 -4.54 9.26
C ARG A 70 12.16 -3.40 8.29
N ASP A 71 11.47 -2.31 8.55
CA ASP A 71 11.66 -1.04 7.88
C ASP A 71 12.17 0.02 8.85
N PHE A 72 13.01 0.91 8.34
CA PHE A 72 13.59 2.01 9.11
C PHE A 72 13.24 3.33 8.45
N PHE A 73 12.52 4.17 9.17
CA PHE A 73 12.16 5.51 8.72
C PHE A 73 12.84 6.53 9.63
N ARG A 74 13.53 7.51 9.05
CA ARG A 74 14.06 8.64 9.80
C ARG A 74 13.06 9.80 9.73
N PRO A 75 12.82 10.52 10.85
CA PRO A 75 12.12 11.79 10.80
C PRO A 75 12.96 12.69 9.91
N GLN A 76 12.37 13.14 8.81
CA GLN A 76 12.97 14.25 8.12
C GLN A 76 12.72 15.49 8.97
N PRO A 77 13.73 16.35 9.24
CA PRO A 77 13.47 17.61 9.90
C PRO A 77 12.37 18.31 9.12
N ALA A 78 11.29 18.68 9.82
CA ALA A 78 10.13 19.28 9.20
C ALA A 78 10.61 20.43 8.31
N LYS A 79 10.49 20.27 6.99
CA LYS A 79 10.54 21.42 6.09
C LYS A 79 9.37 22.26 6.55
N LYS A 80 9.66 23.36 7.25
CA LYS A 80 8.74 24.34 7.83
C LYS A 80 7.35 24.15 7.24
N THR A 81 6.55 23.30 7.89
CA THR A 81 5.26 22.87 7.36
C THR A 81 4.43 24.13 7.30
N LEU A 82 4.21 24.67 6.10
CA LEU A 82 3.16 25.66 5.89
C LEU A 82 1.92 25.01 6.49
N SER A 83 1.34 25.60 7.53
CA SER A 83 0.13 25.07 8.14
C SER A 83 -0.96 25.09 7.07
N LEU A 84 -1.11 23.97 6.38
CA LEU A 84 -2.22 23.72 5.50
C LEU A 84 -3.41 23.55 6.45
N THR A 85 -4.11 24.66 6.69
CA THR A 85 -5.44 24.64 7.32
C THR A 85 -6.28 23.56 6.62
N GLU A 86 -7.17 22.89 7.32
CA GLU A 86 -8.05 21.85 6.75
C GLU A 86 -8.81 22.34 5.49
N SER A 87 -9.00 23.66 5.33
CA SER A 87 -9.52 24.28 4.10
C SER A 87 -8.62 24.19 2.86
N ALA A 88 -7.31 23.96 3.03
CA ALA A 88 -6.34 23.76 1.95
C ALA A 88 -6.27 22.30 1.48
N LEU A 89 -6.68 21.34 2.32
CA LEU A 89 -6.85 19.92 1.96
C LEU A 89 -8.06 19.68 1.02
N GLN A 90 -8.98 20.64 0.91
CA GLN A 90 -10.12 20.59 0.00
C GLN A 90 -9.97 21.44 -1.27
N LYS A 91 -8.90 22.22 -1.39
CA LYS A 91 -8.56 22.80 -2.71
C LYS A 91 -8.00 21.68 -3.55
N ASN A 92 -8.63 21.43 -4.70
CA ASN A 92 -8.20 20.52 -5.77
C ASN A 92 -6.78 20.85 -6.26
N PHE A 93 -5.76 20.67 -5.43
CA PHE A 93 -4.40 20.60 -5.90
C PHE A 93 -4.34 19.32 -6.71
N LEU A 94 -4.40 19.48 -8.02
CA LEU A 94 -4.02 18.43 -8.96
C LEU A 94 -2.58 18.08 -8.63
N VAL A 95 -2.40 16.99 -7.87
CA VAL A 95 -1.09 16.46 -7.53
C VAL A 95 -0.51 15.86 -8.80
N ASP A 96 0.59 16.45 -9.26
CA ASP A 96 1.26 16.06 -10.49
C ASP A 96 2.15 14.83 -10.26
N LEU A 97 1.80 13.70 -10.90
CA LEU A 97 2.60 12.47 -10.88
C LEU A 97 3.55 12.36 -12.07
N THR A 98 3.77 13.44 -12.86
CA THR A 98 4.71 13.45 -13.99
C THR A 98 6.09 12.87 -13.65
N PRO A 99 6.68 13.13 -12.47
CA PRO A 99 7.94 12.49 -12.08
C PRO A 99 7.93 10.96 -12.11
N TYR A 100 6.75 10.34 -11.98
CA TYR A 100 6.54 8.88 -11.92
C TYR A 100 5.89 8.28 -13.16
N ALA A 101 5.58 9.08 -14.17
CA ALA A 101 5.12 8.56 -15.44
C ALA A 101 6.17 7.59 -16.01
N GLY A 102 5.76 6.39 -16.41
CA GLY A 102 6.70 5.35 -16.78
C GLY A 102 6.23 3.94 -16.49
N ILE A 103 7.06 3.00 -16.95
CA ILE A 103 6.97 1.58 -16.61
C ILE A 103 7.83 1.32 -15.37
N TRP A 104 7.22 0.66 -14.40
CA TRP A 104 7.80 0.27 -13.14
C TRP A 104 7.81 -1.25 -13.06
N VAL A 105 8.96 -1.82 -12.70
CA VAL A 105 9.15 -3.28 -12.63
C VAL A 105 9.41 -3.67 -11.18
N ASN A 106 8.79 -4.77 -10.75
CA ASN A 106 9.00 -5.32 -9.42
C ASN A 106 10.46 -5.76 -9.28
N SER A 107 11.09 -5.32 -8.20
CA SER A 107 12.48 -5.71 -7.86
C SER A 107 12.60 -7.18 -7.46
N ASN A 108 11.54 -7.78 -6.93
CA ASN A 108 11.48 -9.20 -6.61
C ASN A 108 11.11 -10.03 -7.85
N LYS A 109 12.12 -10.61 -8.51
CA LYS A 109 11.94 -11.44 -9.71
C LYS A 109 11.19 -12.75 -9.49
N ASN A 110 11.05 -13.18 -8.23
CA ASN A 110 10.36 -14.41 -7.88
C ASN A 110 8.88 -14.18 -7.54
N GLU A 111 8.44 -12.91 -7.50
CA GLU A 111 7.06 -12.57 -7.19
C GLU A 111 6.13 -12.94 -8.34
N GLN A 112 4.98 -13.52 -8.01
CA GLN A 112 4.02 -14.01 -9.00
C GLN A 112 2.74 -13.18 -9.06
N SER A 113 2.49 -12.31 -8.07
CA SER A 113 1.30 -11.47 -8.05
C SER A 113 1.40 -10.30 -9.02
N LEU A 114 2.32 -9.36 -8.79
CA LEU A 114 2.41 -8.10 -9.53
C LEU A 114 3.84 -7.93 -10.06
N LEU A 115 3.98 -8.08 -11.38
CA LEU A 115 5.27 -8.02 -12.07
C LEU A 115 5.75 -6.58 -12.28
N GLY A 116 4.80 -5.65 -12.41
CA GLY A 116 5.07 -4.27 -12.74
C GLY A 116 3.79 -3.47 -12.90
N PHE A 117 3.93 -2.20 -13.24
CA PHE A 117 2.81 -1.37 -13.67
C PHE A 117 3.30 -0.25 -14.57
N GLU A 118 2.42 0.26 -15.42
CA GLU A 118 2.62 1.50 -16.14
C GLU A 118 1.77 2.60 -15.52
N LEU A 119 2.36 3.76 -15.26
CA LEU A 119 1.66 4.96 -14.82
C LEU A 119 1.69 5.98 -15.96
N THR A 120 0.52 6.34 -16.48
CA THR A 120 0.37 7.24 -17.62
C THR A 120 -0.53 8.43 -17.29
N ALA A 121 -0.22 9.57 -17.88
CA ALA A 121 -1.10 10.73 -17.87
C ALA A 121 -2.14 10.61 -18.98
N ASN A 122 -3.40 10.86 -18.66
CA ASN A 122 -4.50 10.98 -19.61
C ASN A 122 -5.17 12.36 -19.41
N GLY A 123 -4.56 13.37 -20.04
CA GLY A 123 -4.92 14.77 -19.82
C GLY A 123 -4.59 15.20 -18.38
N LYS A 124 -5.62 15.57 -17.61
CA LYS A 124 -5.48 15.94 -16.18
C LYS A 124 -5.60 14.75 -15.22
N ASN A 125 -5.94 13.58 -15.74
CA ASN A 125 -6.16 12.39 -14.94
C ASN A 125 -4.95 11.45 -15.06
N TRP A 126 -4.76 10.61 -14.05
CA TRP A 126 -3.73 9.60 -14.02
C TRP A 126 -4.36 8.22 -14.14
N GLN A 127 -3.69 7.34 -14.89
CA GLN A 127 -4.08 5.95 -15.06
C GLN A 127 -2.93 5.02 -14.66
N LEU A 128 -3.28 3.91 -14.03
CA LEU A 128 -2.36 2.83 -13.69
C LEU A 128 -2.80 1.57 -14.41
N GLN A 129 -1.89 0.98 -15.17
CA GLN A 129 -2.09 -0.31 -15.81
C GLN A 129 -1.18 -1.35 -15.12
N PRO A 130 -1.73 -2.22 -14.27
CA PRO A 130 -0.92 -3.22 -13.57
C PRO A 130 -0.60 -4.39 -14.51
N SER A 131 0.64 -4.88 -14.43
CA SER A 131 1.12 -6.07 -15.13
C SER A 131 1.25 -7.22 -14.14
N MET A 132 0.46 -8.28 -14.33
CA MET A 132 0.40 -9.45 -13.45
C MET A 132 0.56 -10.73 -14.28
N VAL A 133 1.10 -11.80 -13.68
CA VAL A 133 1.47 -13.05 -14.40
C VAL A 133 0.30 -13.64 -15.19
N GLU A 134 -0.89 -13.65 -14.62
CA GLU A 134 -2.02 -14.41 -15.17
C GLU A 134 -2.93 -13.61 -16.09
N ARG A 135 -2.86 -12.27 -16.06
CA ARG A 135 -3.83 -11.41 -16.75
C ARG A 135 -3.36 -9.97 -16.86
N GLU A 136 -3.57 -9.38 -18.04
CA GLU A 136 -3.55 -7.94 -18.23
C GLU A 136 -4.85 -7.30 -17.73
N TYR A 137 -4.72 -6.25 -16.94
CA TYR A 137 -5.87 -5.48 -16.47
C TYR A 137 -6.05 -4.23 -17.31
N ALA A 138 -7.31 -3.80 -17.47
CA ALA A 138 -7.60 -2.50 -18.03
C ALA A 138 -6.96 -1.40 -17.15
N PRO A 139 -6.52 -0.28 -17.76
CA PRO A 139 -6.04 0.87 -17.00
C PRO A 139 -7.10 1.35 -16.01
N VAL A 140 -6.69 1.65 -14.78
CA VAL A 140 -7.55 2.16 -13.71
C VAL A 140 -7.19 3.57 -13.31
N SER A 141 -8.20 4.37 -12.93
CA SER A 141 -7.98 5.73 -12.46
C SER A 141 -7.16 5.77 -11.17
N VAL A 142 -6.27 6.75 -11.11
CA VAL A 142 -5.37 6.98 -9.98
C VAL A 142 -5.78 8.23 -9.24
N THR A 143 -5.90 8.12 -7.92
CA THR A 143 -6.03 9.27 -7.02
C THR A 143 -4.65 9.63 -6.49
N ALA A 144 -4.10 10.73 -6.99
CA ALA A 144 -2.83 11.30 -6.53
C ALA A 144 -3.05 12.15 -5.27
N TYR A 145 -2.12 12.10 -4.32
CA TYR A 145 -2.14 12.90 -3.10
C TYR A 145 -0.72 13.14 -2.58
N LEU A 146 -0.58 14.06 -1.63
CA LEU A 146 0.63 14.17 -0.81
C LEU A 146 0.39 13.42 0.49
N ASP A 147 1.35 12.60 0.90
CA ASP A 147 1.29 11.94 2.21
C ASP A 147 1.51 12.95 3.36
N ASN A 148 1.47 12.46 4.61
CA ASN A 148 1.70 13.28 5.79
C ASN A 148 3.12 13.89 5.88
N MET A 149 4.05 13.44 5.05
CA MET A 149 5.42 13.93 4.94
C MET A 149 5.61 14.87 3.72
N GLY A 150 4.56 15.11 2.93
CA GLY A 150 4.61 15.92 1.72
C GLY A 150 5.23 15.20 0.52
N TYR A 151 5.37 13.87 0.56
CA TYR A 151 5.78 13.08 -0.58
C TYR A 151 4.60 12.74 -1.47
N LEU A 152 4.86 12.65 -2.76
CA LEU A 152 3.86 12.23 -3.72
C LEU A 152 3.52 10.75 -3.49
N ALA A 153 2.23 10.52 -3.35
CA ALA A 153 1.64 9.21 -3.17
C ALA A 153 0.45 9.07 -4.10
N PHE A 154 0.05 7.83 -4.34
CA PHE A 154 -1.15 7.57 -5.12
C PHE A 154 -1.88 6.32 -4.66
N LYS A 155 -3.16 6.29 -4.98
CA LYS A 155 -4.03 5.13 -4.77
C LYS A 155 -4.71 4.77 -6.08
N ALA A 156 -4.79 3.48 -6.39
CA ALA A 156 -5.59 2.96 -7.48
C ALA A 156 -6.44 1.78 -6.98
N CYS A 157 -7.63 1.62 -7.55
CA CYS A 157 -8.54 0.53 -7.19
C CYS A 157 -8.95 -0.23 -8.45
N VAL A 158 -8.81 -1.54 -8.44
CA VAL A 158 -9.27 -2.44 -9.49
C VAL A 158 -10.38 -3.29 -8.92
N GLU A 159 -11.59 -3.11 -9.45
CA GLU A 159 -12.72 -4.00 -9.17
C GLU A 159 -12.67 -5.19 -10.12
N LEU A 160 -12.69 -6.40 -9.57
CA LEU A 160 -12.77 -7.66 -10.31
C LEU A 160 -13.99 -8.44 -9.83
N THR A 161 -14.44 -9.41 -10.63
CA THR A 161 -15.67 -10.17 -10.38
C THR A 161 -15.79 -10.72 -8.95
N HIS A 162 -14.67 -11.16 -8.37
CA HIS A 162 -14.65 -11.78 -7.04
C HIS A 162 -13.61 -11.18 -6.08
N ARG A 163 -12.96 -10.08 -6.47
CA ARG A 163 -11.94 -9.44 -5.63
C ARG A 163 -11.79 -7.97 -5.99
N GLN A 164 -11.35 -7.18 -5.03
CA GLN A 164 -10.97 -5.79 -5.20
C GLN A 164 -9.48 -5.68 -4.88
N LEU A 165 -8.71 -5.07 -5.78
CA LEU A 165 -7.30 -4.77 -5.56
C LEU A 165 -7.17 -3.28 -5.27
N THR A 166 -6.63 -2.92 -4.12
CA THR A 166 -6.25 -1.54 -3.82
C THR A 166 -4.74 -1.43 -3.84
N PHE A 167 -4.20 -0.63 -4.73
CA PHE A 167 -2.80 -0.24 -4.73
C PHE A 167 -2.66 1.06 -3.98
N ALA A 168 -1.78 1.11 -2.99
CA ALA A 168 -1.36 2.32 -2.31
C ALA A 168 0.16 2.43 -2.45
N ALA A 169 0.61 3.48 -3.12
CA ALA A 169 2.02 3.66 -3.42
C ALA A 169 2.51 4.99 -2.88
N ASN A 170 3.74 4.97 -2.35
CA ASN A 170 4.49 6.15 -1.97
C ASN A 170 5.84 6.11 -2.66
N THR A 171 6.37 7.29 -2.94
CA THR A 171 7.61 7.48 -3.64
C THR A 171 8.66 8.04 -2.70
N GLN A 172 9.80 7.37 -2.63
CA GLN A 172 10.92 7.84 -1.83
C GLN A 172 12.23 7.59 -2.57
N LYS A 173 12.98 8.66 -2.85
CA LYS A 173 14.34 8.59 -3.43
C LYS A 173 14.45 7.70 -4.69
N ALA A 174 13.57 7.94 -5.67
CA ALA A 174 13.48 7.21 -6.94
C ALA A 174 12.95 5.76 -6.86
N LEU A 175 12.50 5.32 -5.69
CA LEU A 175 11.78 4.06 -5.51
C LEU A 175 10.29 4.33 -5.40
N VAL A 176 9.48 3.40 -5.93
CA VAL A 176 8.07 3.30 -5.57
C VAL A 176 7.92 2.11 -4.64
N VAL A 177 7.42 2.37 -3.44
CA VAL A 177 6.97 1.33 -2.52
C VAL A 177 5.47 1.24 -2.67
N MET A 178 4.97 0.08 -3.11
CA MET A 178 3.55 -0.15 -3.31
C MET A 178 3.07 -1.27 -2.41
N THR A 179 1.95 -1.00 -1.74
CA THR A 179 1.20 -2.00 -0.98
C THR A 179 -0.06 -2.34 -1.75
N THR A 180 -0.29 -3.62 -1.98
CA THR A 180 -1.47 -4.17 -2.63
C THR A 180 -2.35 -4.82 -1.59
N PHE A 181 -3.54 -4.29 -1.40
CA PHE A 181 -4.58 -4.89 -0.57
C PHE A 181 -5.55 -5.66 -1.46
N ILE A 182 -5.67 -6.95 -1.24
CA ILE A 182 -6.62 -7.82 -1.94
C ILE A 182 -7.78 -8.08 -1.01
N ARG A 183 -8.93 -7.53 -1.35
CA ARG A 183 -10.19 -7.84 -0.69
C ARG A 183 -10.95 -8.86 -1.52
N PHE A 184 -11.30 -10.01 -0.96
CA PHE A 184 -12.15 -10.97 -1.65
C PHE A 184 -13.63 -10.61 -1.44
N LEU A 185 -14.39 -10.56 -2.54
CA LEU A 185 -15.81 -10.22 -2.52
C LEU A 185 -16.66 -11.48 -2.26
N PRO A 186 -17.92 -11.34 -1.80
CA PRO A 186 -18.85 -12.45 -1.71
C PRO A 186 -18.92 -13.26 -3.01
N GLY A 187 -18.89 -14.59 -2.91
CA GLY A 187 -18.84 -15.49 -4.07
C GLY A 187 -17.42 -15.81 -4.57
N SER A 188 -16.38 -15.23 -3.99
CA SER A 188 -15.00 -15.71 -4.19
C SER A 188 -14.81 -17.12 -3.63
N VAL A 189 -14.07 -17.97 -4.36
CA VAL A 189 -13.64 -19.31 -3.90
C VAL A 189 -12.82 -19.22 -2.60
N HIS A 190 -12.16 -18.07 -2.36
CA HIS A 190 -11.37 -17.84 -1.16
C HIS A 190 -12.22 -17.36 0.03
N GLY A 191 -13.43 -16.83 -0.21
CA GLY A 191 -14.27 -16.19 0.81
C GLY A 191 -13.74 -14.82 1.29
N PRO A 192 -14.59 -13.98 1.90
CA PRO A 192 -14.21 -12.62 2.34
C PRO A 192 -13.21 -12.59 3.51
N ASP A 193 -13.04 -13.69 4.24
CA ASP A 193 -12.17 -13.78 5.43
C ASP A 193 -10.68 -14.01 5.06
N LYS A 194 -10.38 -14.09 3.76
CA LYS A 194 -9.04 -14.33 3.24
C LYS A 194 -8.39 -13.12 2.61
N ASN A 195 -8.75 -11.90 3.04
CA ASN A 195 -8.09 -10.70 2.53
C ASN A 195 -6.57 -10.80 2.67
N GLN A 196 -5.83 -10.34 1.67
CA GLN A 196 -4.38 -10.44 1.61
C GLN A 196 -3.77 -9.05 1.48
N VAL A 197 -2.55 -8.91 1.98
CA VAL A 197 -1.73 -7.72 1.80
C VAL A 197 -0.38 -8.16 1.27
N TYR A 198 0.08 -7.51 0.22
CA TYR A 198 1.40 -7.67 -0.36
C TYR A 198 2.08 -6.31 -0.37
N ARG A 199 3.39 -6.28 -0.15
CA ARG A 199 4.17 -5.06 -0.26
C ARG A 199 5.39 -5.33 -1.11
N GLU A 200 5.58 -4.49 -2.09
CA GLU A 200 6.55 -4.70 -3.15
C GLU A 200 7.30 -3.39 -3.43
N ILE A 201 8.57 -3.52 -3.83
CA ILE A 201 9.45 -2.41 -4.19
C ILE A 201 9.64 -2.42 -5.69
N PHE A 202 9.35 -1.30 -6.32
CA PHE A 202 9.47 -1.13 -7.75
C PHE A 202 10.62 -0.21 -8.11
N LEU A 203 11.33 -0.61 -9.16
CA LEU A 203 12.39 0.16 -9.79
C LEU A 203 11.86 0.73 -11.10
N ARG A 204 12.23 1.97 -11.41
CA ARG A 204 11.95 2.57 -12.71
C ARG A 204 12.77 1.85 -13.78
N ASP A 205 12.14 1.40 -14.86
CA ASP A 205 12.88 0.81 -15.97
C ASP A 205 13.69 1.92 -16.68
N SER A 206 15.01 1.88 -16.54
CA SER A 206 15.92 2.84 -17.14
C SER A 206 16.01 2.74 -18.66
N LYS A 207 15.51 1.65 -19.26
CA LYS A 207 15.49 1.46 -20.71
C LYS A 207 14.27 2.11 -21.38
N CYS A 208 13.25 2.49 -20.60
CA CYS A 208 12.07 3.19 -21.10
C CYS A 208 12.28 4.72 -21.06
N ASN A 209 13.08 5.24 -22.00
CA ASN A 209 13.09 6.67 -22.26
C ASN A 209 11.79 7.06 -22.97
N MET A 210 10.78 7.49 -22.21
CA MET A 210 9.60 8.13 -22.78
C MET A 210 9.97 9.55 -23.21
N ASN A 211 9.93 9.81 -24.52
CA ASN A 211 9.98 11.18 -25.06
C ASN A 211 8.62 11.84 -24.76
N PHE A 212 8.56 12.63 -23.70
CA PHE A 212 7.44 13.54 -23.48
C PHE A 212 7.66 14.77 -24.36
N ASN A 213 6.96 14.83 -25.50
CA ASN A 213 6.84 16.02 -26.34
C ASN A 213 5.81 16.99 -25.75
#